data_AF-A0A558DEU5-F1
#
_entry.id   AF-A0A558DEU5-F1
#
_cell.length_a   1.000
_cell.length_b   1.000
_cell.length_c   1.000
_cell.angle_alpha   90.00
_cell.angle_beta   90.00
_cell.angle_gamma   90.00
#
_symmetry.space_group_name_H-M   'P 1'
#
loop_
_entity.id
_entity.type
_entity.pdbx_description
1 polymer ?
#
loop_
_entity_poly.entity_id
_entity_poly.type
_entity_poly.pdbx_seq_one_letter_code
_entity_poly.pdbx_strand_id
1 'polypeptide(L)'
;MSIVQSVSESASSGSLLAAIVFDEDGFLLNTETWDKQVAETLAELEGIAPLKMAHWRVIHFVRDRFLRLGAIPPMRRICRSSELSKRDVKDLFGGCLQVWRIAGLPNPGEEAKAYMG
;
A
#
# COMPACT_ATOMS: atom_id res chain seq x y z
N MET A 1 -49.01 -14.47 -34.44
CA MET A 1 -48.73 -13.19 -33.79
C MET A 1 -47.33 -13.29 -33.22
N SER A 2 -46.38 -12.62 -33.90
CA SER A 2 -44.95 -12.73 -33.66
C SER A 2 -44.47 -11.74 -32.60
N ILE A 3 -43.70 -12.25 -31.64
CA ILE A 3 -42.34 -11.81 -31.27
C ILE A 3 -42.17 -10.39 -30.63
N VAL A 4 -41.61 -10.44 -29.42
CA VAL A 4 -40.70 -9.54 -28.66
C VAL A 4 -41.15 -8.18 -28.11
N GLN A 5 -40.82 -8.00 -26.81
CA GLN A 5 -40.23 -6.85 -26.09
C GLN A 5 -40.68 -6.98 -24.61
N SER A 6 -39.86 -6.83 -23.56
CA SER A 6 -38.72 -5.95 -23.36
C SER A 6 -37.74 -6.50 -22.32
N VAL A 7 -36.47 -6.16 -22.59
CA VAL A 7 -35.30 -6.15 -21.72
C VAL A 7 -35.58 -5.81 -20.25
N SER A 8 -34.94 -6.55 -19.35
CA SER A 8 -34.61 -6.10 -17.99
C SER A 8 -33.10 -6.21 -17.85
N GLU A 9 -32.43 -5.14 -18.24
CA GLU A 9 -31.01 -4.94 -17.97
C GLU A 9 -30.88 -3.60 -17.24
N SER A 10 -30.13 -3.61 -16.14
CA SER A 10 -29.05 -2.66 -15.84
C SER A 10 -28.79 -2.65 -14.34
N ALA A 11 -27.76 -3.41 -13.95
CA ALA A 11 -27.09 -3.28 -12.67
C ALA A 11 -26.58 -1.84 -12.50
N SER A 12 -26.91 -1.21 -11.38
CA SER A 12 -26.42 0.12 -11.04
C SER A 12 -25.94 0.14 -9.60
N SER A 13 -24.66 -0.19 -9.44
CA SER A 13 -23.75 0.32 -8.41
C SER A 13 -22.33 0.09 -8.94
N GLY A 14 -22.02 0.76 -10.05
CA GLY A 14 -20.67 0.84 -10.58
C GLY A 14 -19.82 1.73 -9.68
N SER A 15 -19.09 1.14 -8.75
CA SER A 15 -17.81 1.69 -8.34
C SER A 15 -16.78 1.03 -9.25
N LEU A 16 -16.02 1.83 -10.00
CA LEU A 16 -14.94 1.36 -10.88
C LEU A 16 -14.16 0.25 -10.17
N LEU A 17 -14.09 -0.94 -10.77
CA LEU A 17 -13.07 -1.93 -10.43
C LEU A 17 -11.74 -1.26 -10.76
N ALA A 18 -11.20 -0.49 -9.82
CA ALA A 18 -9.89 0.09 -9.95
C ALA A 18 -8.94 -1.11 -9.91
N ALA A 19 -8.55 -1.57 -11.10
CA ALA A 19 -7.61 -2.67 -11.23
C ALA A 19 -6.38 -2.31 -10.38
N ILE A 20 -6.04 -3.19 -9.45
CA ILE A 20 -4.84 -3.05 -8.65
C ILE A 20 -3.68 -3.34 -9.61
N VAL A 21 -3.03 -2.28 -10.11
CA VAL A 21 -1.90 -2.40 -11.04
C VAL A 21 -0.61 -2.11 -10.29
N PHE A 22 0.37 -2.99 -10.49
CA PHE A 22 1.71 -2.84 -9.96
C PHE A 22 2.70 -2.57 -11.09
N ASP A 23 3.76 -1.85 -10.75
CA ASP A 23 4.92 -1.63 -11.62
C ASP A 23 5.82 -2.89 -11.66
N GLU A 24 6.82 -2.90 -12.53
CA GLU A 24 7.80 -3.99 -12.66
C GLU A 24 8.61 -4.27 -11.37
N ASP A 25 8.78 -3.27 -10.50
CA ASP A 25 9.41 -3.43 -9.18
C ASP A 25 8.39 -3.83 -8.08
N GLY A 26 7.11 -4.00 -8.45
CA GLY A 26 6.05 -4.41 -7.52
C GLY A 26 5.58 -3.30 -6.57
N PHE A 27 5.64 -2.03 -7.01
CA PHE A 27 4.99 -0.90 -6.34
C PHE A 27 3.60 -0.64 -6.93
N LEU A 28 2.70 -0.12 -6.11
CA LEU A 28 1.35 0.21 -6.56
C LEU A 28 1.38 1.45 -7.47
N LEU A 29 0.89 1.32 -8.70
CA LEU A 29 0.84 2.45 -9.64
C LEU A 29 -0.21 3.47 -9.22
N ASN A 30 -1.39 3.01 -8.79
CA ASN A 30 -2.44 3.89 -8.32
C ASN A 30 -2.60 3.81 -6.80
N THR A 31 -2.05 4.78 -6.08
CA THR A 31 -2.09 4.81 -4.61
C THR A 31 -3.52 4.82 -4.06
N GLU A 32 -4.50 5.32 -4.81
CA GLU A 32 -5.91 5.40 -4.41
C GLU A 32 -6.58 4.03 -4.32
N THR A 33 -6.06 3.00 -5.01
CA THR A 33 -6.60 1.64 -4.95
C THR A 33 -6.10 0.86 -3.74
N TRP A 34 -5.23 1.46 -2.94
CA TRP A 34 -4.73 0.82 -1.74
C TRP A 34 -5.83 0.72 -0.69
N ASP A 35 -6.03 -0.49 -0.21
CA ASP A 35 -6.90 -0.79 0.92
C ASP A 35 -6.26 -1.86 1.81
N LYS A 36 -6.89 -2.23 2.92
CA LYS A 36 -6.31 -3.20 3.87
C LYS A 36 -6.01 -4.55 3.20
N GLN A 37 -6.89 -5.02 2.33
CA GLN A 37 -6.68 -6.27 1.58
C GLN A 37 -5.42 -6.19 0.69
N VAL A 38 -5.20 -5.05 0.03
CA VAL A 38 -4.00 -4.83 -0.80
C VAL A 38 -2.75 -4.83 0.06
N ALA A 39 -2.79 -4.19 1.23
CA ALA A 39 -1.68 -4.20 2.18
C ALA A 39 -1.36 -5.61 2.67
N GLU A 40 -2.37 -6.44 2.96
CA GLU A 40 -2.18 -7.84 3.35
C GLU A 40 -1.56 -8.66 2.21
N THR A 41 -2.05 -8.54 0.98
CA THR A 41 -1.45 -9.21 -0.18
C THR A 41 0.01 -8.78 -0.39
N LEU A 42 0.31 -7.49 -0.28
CA LEU A 42 1.69 -6.99 -0.37
C LEU A 42 2.56 -7.54 0.76
N ALA A 43 2.02 -7.65 1.97
CA ALA A 43 2.74 -8.24 3.09
C ALA A 43 3.00 -9.74 2.90
N GLU A 44 2.10 -10.47 2.26
CA GLU A 44 2.33 -11.87 1.88
C GLU A 44 3.46 -12.00 0.85
N LEU A 45 3.45 -11.14 -0.18
CA LEU A 45 4.51 -11.11 -1.20
C LEU A 45 5.89 -10.80 -0.61
N GLU A 46 5.94 -9.93 0.40
CA GLU A 46 7.18 -9.55 1.11
C GLU A 46 7.55 -10.52 2.25
N GLY A 47 6.74 -11.55 2.53
CA GLY A 47 6.99 -12.52 3.61
C GLY A 47 6.80 -11.99 5.03
N ILE A 48 6.01 -10.92 5.19
CA ILE A 48 5.77 -10.20 6.46
C ILE A 48 4.38 -10.52 7.06
N ALA A 49 3.51 -11.17 6.28
CA ALA A 49 2.20 -11.59 6.76
C ALA A 49 2.30 -12.56 7.97
N PRO A 50 1.41 -12.47 8.97
CA PRO A 50 0.26 -11.56 9.06
C PRO A 50 0.60 -10.16 9.63
N LEU A 51 -0.08 -9.14 9.11
CA LEU A 51 0.04 -7.76 9.59
C LEU A 51 -0.62 -7.55 10.95
N LYS A 52 0.20 -7.56 12.01
CA LYS A 52 -0.19 -7.18 13.39
C LYS A 52 -0.42 -5.68 13.57
N MET A 53 -1.04 -5.28 14.69
CA MET A 53 -1.30 -3.87 15.06
C MET A 53 -0.07 -2.95 14.95
N ALA A 54 1.11 -3.44 15.32
CA ALA A 54 2.36 -2.67 15.20
C ALA A 54 2.66 -2.32 13.74
N HIS A 55 2.44 -3.25 12.81
CA HIS A 55 2.64 -3.01 11.39
C HIS A 55 1.65 -1.96 10.88
N TRP A 56 0.37 -2.09 11.22
CA TRP A 56 -0.67 -1.14 10.80
C TRP A 56 -0.37 0.29 11.25
N ARG A 57 0.18 0.50 12.46
CA ARG A 57 0.59 1.84 12.91
C ARG A 57 1.65 2.44 12.00
N VAL A 58 2.68 1.68 11.65
CA VAL A 58 3.77 2.16 10.78
C VAL A 58 3.25 2.40 9.36
N ILE A 59 2.51 1.45 8.81
CA ILE A 59 1.94 1.52 7.46
C ILE A 59 1.08 2.78 7.30
N HIS A 60 0.11 2.97 8.20
CA HIS A 60 -0.76 4.14 8.16
C HIS A 60 0.01 5.45 8.38
N PHE A 61 0.99 5.45 9.29
CA PHE A 61 1.81 6.62 9.50
C PHE A 61 2.60 7.01 8.24
N VAL A 62 3.33 6.07 7.64
CA VAL A 62 4.15 6.34 6.45
C VAL A 62 3.26 6.81 5.29
N ARG A 63 2.13 6.15 5.10
CA ARG A 63 1.14 6.51 4.07
C ARG A 63 0.57 7.91 4.28
N ASP A 64 0.03 8.21 5.47
CA ASP A 64 -0.53 9.54 5.78
C ASP A 64 0.50 10.65 5.60
N ARG A 65 1.75 10.41 6.04
CA ARG A 65 2.83 11.39 5.92
C ARG A 65 3.19 11.66 4.46
N PHE A 66 3.25 10.63 3.63
CA PHE A 66 3.49 10.80 2.21
C PHE A 66 2.33 11.54 1.54
N LEU A 67 1.09 11.13 1.79
CA LEU A 67 -0.09 11.78 1.18
C LEU A 67 -0.24 13.25 1.61
N ARG A 68 0.21 13.63 2.80
CA ARG A 68 0.19 15.02 3.28
C ARG A 68 1.34 15.88 2.78
N LEU A 69 2.54 15.31 2.67
CA LEU A 69 3.77 16.08 2.42
C LEU A 69 4.37 15.86 1.03
N GLY A 70 3.91 14.85 0.30
CA GLY A 70 4.46 14.43 -0.99
C GLY A 70 5.92 13.93 -0.92
N ALA A 71 6.41 13.58 0.27
CA ALA A 71 7.82 13.28 0.50
C ALA A 71 8.01 12.06 1.41
N ILE A 72 9.12 11.33 1.18
CA ILE A 72 9.52 10.17 1.98
C ILE A 72 9.85 10.65 3.40
N PRO A 73 9.12 10.19 4.44
CA PRO A 73 9.40 10.61 5.80
C PRO A 73 10.73 10.00 6.27
N PRO A 74 11.59 10.76 6.96
CA PRO A 74 12.83 10.22 7.49
C PRO A 74 12.55 9.16 8.55
N MET A 75 13.31 8.06 8.55
CA MET A 75 13.19 6.94 9.49
C MET A 75 13.04 7.40 10.96
N ARG A 76 13.79 8.42 11.37
CA ARG A 76 13.71 8.99 12.74
C ARG A 76 12.29 9.44 13.12
N ARG A 77 11.52 9.97 12.17
CA ARG A 77 10.12 10.38 12.38
C ARG A 77 9.20 9.17 12.49
N ILE A 78 9.42 8.15 11.66
CA ILE A 78 8.67 6.88 11.69
C ILE A 78 8.83 6.21 13.06
N CYS A 79 10.08 6.06 13.50
CA CYS A 79 10.41 5.49 14.81
C CYS A 79 9.73 6.25 15.96
N ARG A 80 9.87 7.59 15.97
CA ARG A 80 9.31 8.41 17.05
C ARG A 80 7.78 8.40 17.08
N SER A 81 7.11 8.33 15.93
CA SER A 81 5.64 8.33 15.89
C SER A 81 5.02 6.97 16.11
N SER A 82 5.76 5.89 15.80
CA SER A 82 5.26 4.52 15.97
C SER A 82 5.69 3.91 17.31
N GLU A 83 6.48 4.64 18.10
CA GLU A 83 7.11 4.15 19.34
C GLU A 83 8.00 2.91 19.10
N LEU A 84 8.60 2.84 17.91
CA LEU A 84 9.45 1.72 17.46
C LEU A 84 10.87 2.21 17.22
N SER A 85 11.86 1.38 17.54
CA SER A 85 13.25 1.62 17.17
C SER A 85 13.49 1.24 15.70
N LYS A 86 14.62 1.70 15.13
CA LYS A 86 15.04 1.27 13.78
C LYS A 86 15.16 -0.25 13.69
N ARG A 87 15.63 -0.87 14.77
CA ARG A 87 15.74 -2.32 14.90
C ARG A 87 14.37 -2.99 14.83
N ASP A 88 13.40 -2.50 15.61
CA ASP A 88 12.03 -3.04 15.60
C ASP A 88 11.38 -2.93 14.22
N VAL A 89 11.56 -1.81 13.50
CA VAL A 89 11.05 -1.68 12.12
C VAL A 89 11.69 -2.72 11.19
N LYS A 90 13.01 -2.96 11.32
CA LYS A 90 13.70 -3.97 10.53
C LYS A 90 13.29 -5.40 10.91
N ASP A 91 13.04 -5.67 12.19
CA ASP A 91 12.56 -6.97 12.65
C ASP A 91 11.10 -7.23 12.24
N LEU A 92 10.27 -6.19 12.18
CA LEU A 92 8.86 -6.28 11.77
C LEU A 92 8.68 -6.38 10.25
N PHE A 93 9.47 -5.63 9.47
CA PHE A 93 9.25 -5.47 8.02
C PHE A 93 10.42 -5.92 7.15
N GLY A 94 11.55 -6.33 7.72
CA GLY A 94 12.77 -6.61 6.96
C GLY A 94 13.54 -5.37 6.48
N GLY A 95 12.89 -4.20 6.38
CA GLY A 95 13.51 -2.96 5.94
C GLY A 95 12.52 -1.83 5.66
N CYS A 96 13.04 -0.65 5.26
CA CYS A 96 12.21 0.51 4.92
C CYS A 96 11.46 0.35 3.60
N LEU A 97 12.07 -0.34 2.65
CA LEU A 97 11.51 -0.52 1.33
C LEU A 97 10.22 -1.35 1.38
N GLN A 98 10.22 -2.42 2.19
CA GLN A 98 9.04 -3.25 2.41
C GLN A 98 7.91 -2.46 3.06
N VAL A 99 8.22 -1.61 4.07
CA VAL A 99 7.21 -0.70 4.67
C VAL A 99 6.58 0.18 3.61
N TRP A 100 7.41 0.76 2.72
CA TRP A 100 6.95 1.63 1.65
C TRP A 100 6.04 0.92 0.66
N ARG A 101 6.44 -0.29 0.23
CA ARG A 101 5.64 -1.15 -0.65
C ARG A 101 4.30 -1.50 -0.03
N ILE A 102 4.30 -2.05 1.19
CA ILE A 102 3.08 -2.46 1.90
C ILE A 102 2.15 -1.27 2.17
N ALA A 103 2.69 -0.07 2.36
CA ALA A 103 1.92 1.17 2.47
C ALA A 103 1.21 1.62 1.17
N GLY A 104 1.41 0.90 0.06
CA GLY A 104 0.80 1.18 -1.23
C GLY A 104 1.25 2.52 -1.80
N LEU A 105 2.51 2.86 -1.56
CA LEU A 105 3.12 4.08 -2.06
C LEU A 105 3.77 3.82 -3.42
N PRO A 106 3.83 4.84 -4.29
CA PRO A 106 4.35 4.67 -5.64
C PRO A 106 5.86 4.46 -5.57
N ASN A 107 6.46 4.01 -6.68
CA ASN A 107 7.90 3.79 -6.75
C ASN A 107 8.67 5.05 -6.30
N PRO A 108 9.52 4.98 -5.25
CA PRO A 108 10.20 6.15 -4.70
C PRO A 108 11.39 6.62 -5.57
N GLY A 109 11.74 5.88 -6.61
CA GLY A 109 12.89 6.14 -7.49
C GLY A 109 14.16 5.39 -7.05
N GLU A 110 15.09 5.15 -7.97
CA GLU A 110 16.29 4.34 -7.75
C GLU A 110 17.17 4.87 -6.60
N GLU A 111 17.39 6.18 -6.53
CA GLU A 111 18.15 6.81 -5.45
C GLU A 111 17.53 6.54 -4.08
N ALA A 112 16.21 6.74 -3.96
CA ALA A 112 15.50 6.49 -2.71
C ALA A 112 15.50 5.00 -2.32
N LYS A 113 15.38 4.09 -3.29
CA LYS A 113 15.52 2.64 -3.06
C LYS A 113 16.89 2.32 -2.46
N ALA A 114 17.97 2.92 -2.99
CA ALA A 114 19.33 2.74 -2.45
C ALA A 114 19.49 3.28 -1.02
N TYR A 115 18.74 4.33 -0.64
CA TYR A 115 18.71 4.84 0.74
C TYR A 115 17.85 3.99 1.70
N MET A 116 16.93 3.20 1.16
CA MET A 116 15.95 2.41 1.94
C MET A 116 16.31 0.91 2.06
N GLY A 117 17.16 0.41 1.16
CA GLY A 117 17.67 -0.96 1.11
C GLY A 117 18.80 -1.26 2.09
#